data_AF-A0A1F3T669-F1
#
_entry.id   AF-A0A1F3T669-F1
#
_cell.length_a   1.000
_cell.length_b   1.000
_cell.length_c   1.000
_cell.angle_alpha   90.00
_cell.angle_beta   90.00
_cell.angle_gamma   90.00
#
_symmetry.space_group_name_H-M   'P 1'
#
loop_
_entity.id
_entity.type
_entity.pdbx_description
1 polymer ?
#
loop_
_entity_poly.entity_id
_entity_poly.type
_entity_poly.pdbx_seq_one_letter_code
_entity_poly.pdbx_strand_id
1 'polypeptide(L)'
;MVFLALGVLLSTQSVFAAGGGWIGSGGEIYKNGRNPWFVENTETVRYCVVVDEKSVSASADHIEILIETAIANWKREFKKYDEARLFTEFRVATQEFIQVPCQRNPELKFQFGWSTLDTEQAAYLVSQGAESILGIAVRTDYDDVQLRGKGFIYIASDLGEHRYDGGPDTVERAWQYDALLYYVIAHEFGHVLGVPHVGADHFVDTSRFLMAEQFPEYVLRKAAVDLLKQTPGFDLNRPNEFKDFFVLPREREQCRLGAYSAKWFGIPKEAKCVRLSRVDAKKYLVSARGPSLDETLVGEIEVTGTRTTNDSLLTLYLDPGQVVFPPNGPWPTLFGPGFTYDTIVGVYKPLQGDSKAISVAFDEKLVVIGEDSGQMNFILR
;
A
#
# COMPACT_ATOMS: atom_id res chain seq x y z
N MET A 1 -14.26 43.34 58.58
CA MET A 1 -14.48 42.70 57.27
C MET A 1 -13.63 43.42 56.22
N VAL A 2 -12.44 42.91 55.90
CA VAL A 2 -11.70 43.09 54.63
C VAL A 2 -10.69 41.93 54.55
N PHE A 3 -10.62 41.31 53.37
CA PHE A 3 -9.75 40.21 52.94
C PHE A 3 -8.25 40.54 52.98
N LEU A 4 -7.36 39.55 53.16
CA LEU A 4 -6.48 39.08 52.07
C LEU A 4 -5.65 37.84 52.49
N ALA A 5 -5.74 36.80 51.67
CA ALA A 5 -4.89 35.63 51.67
C ALA A 5 -3.56 35.93 50.95
N LEU A 6 -2.46 35.33 51.41
CA LEU A 6 -1.22 35.20 50.64
C LEU A 6 -0.64 33.80 50.87
N GLY A 7 -1.16 32.83 50.12
CA GLY A 7 -0.56 31.51 49.95
C GLY A 7 0.33 31.53 48.72
N VAL A 8 1.63 31.34 48.93
CA VAL A 8 2.66 31.36 47.87
C VAL A 8 3.38 30.01 47.88
N LEU A 9 3.21 29.32 46.75
CA LEU A 9 4.15 28.44 46.05
C LEU A 9 4.69 27.20 46.76
N LEU A 10 4.29 26.04 46.23
CA LEU A 10 5.19 25.02 45.69
C LEU A 10 4.39 24.10 44.76
N SER A 11 4.04 24.61 43.58
CA SER A 11 3.63 23.77 42.45
C SER A 11 4.90 23.32 41.72
N THR A 12 5.36 22.11 42.01
CA THR A 12 6.26 21.38 41.11
C THR A 12 5.49 21.13 39.81
N GLN A 13 5.67 22.01 38.83
CA GLN A 13 5.20 21.74 37.49
C GLN A 13 6.04 20.59 36.93
N SER A 14 5.39 19.44 36.79
CA SER A 14 5.82 18.39 35.88
C SER A 14 5.98 19.03 34.51
N VAL A 15 7.22 19.16 34.06
CA VAL A 15 7.53 19.33 32.64
C VAL A 15 6.99 18.08 31.97
N PHE A 16 5.80 18.17 31.37
CA PHE A 16 5.32 17.14 30.46
C PHE A 16 6.33 17.09 29.32
N ALA A 17 7.14 16.03 29.30
CA ALA A 17 7.83 15.63 28.10
C ALA A 17 6.76 15.35 27.05
N ALA A 18 6.64 16.25 26.07
CA ALA A 18 6.00 15.97 24.79
C ALA A 18 6.91 14.98 24.07
N GLY A 19 6.83 13.71 24.46
CA GLY A 19 7.61 12.61 23.91
C GLY A 19 6.71 11.71 23.08
N GLY A 20 7.06 11.53 21.80
CA GLY A 20 6.38 10.62 20.90
C GLY A 20 6.21 9.24 21.53
N GLY A 21 4.96 8.77 21.62
CA GLY A 21 4.67 7.40 22.00
C GLY A 21 5.07 6.44 20.88
N TRP A 22 5.46 5.22 21.25
CA TRP A 22 5.68 4.15 20.28
C TRP A 22 4.33 3.76 19.67
N ILE A 23 4.17 3.98 18.37
CA ILE A 23 2.96 3.64 17.62
C ILE A 23 3.34 2.56 16.61
N GLY A 24 2.57 1.46 16.64
CA GLY A 24 2.65 0.34 15.71
C GLY A 24 1.25 0.09 15.16
N SER A 25 1.16 -0.31 13.89
CA SER A 25 -0.08 -0.39 13.10
C SER A 25 -1.06 -1.53 13.51
N GLY A 26 -1.04 -1.98 14.78
CA GLY A 26 -1.80 -3.13 15.29
C GLY A 26 -3.09 -2.80 16.06
N GLY A 27 -3.59 -1.56 16.03
CA GLY A 27 -4.83 -1.14 16.69
C GLY A 27 -4.70 0.25 17.31
N GLU A 28 -5.17 1.30 16.63
CA GLU A 28 -4.70 2.66 16.92
C GLU A 28 -5.75 3.65 17.44
N ILE A 29 -5.28 4.50 18.36
CA ILE A 29 -5.89 5.76 18.79
C ILE A 29 -5.50 6.86 17.79
N TYR A 30 -6.50 7.57 17.26
CA TYR A 30 -6.44 8.43 16.07
C TYR A 30 -5.83 9.83 16.31
N LYS A 31 -4.53 10.03 16.04
CA LYS A 31 -3.85 11.35 15.90
C LYS A 31 -2.73 11.27 14.84
N ASN A 32 -1.57 11.88 15.07
CA ASN A 32 -0.39 11.84 14.18
C ASN A 32 0.17 10.42 13.94
N GLY A 33 -0.34 9.39 14.60
CA GLY A 33 0.03 7.98 14.38
C GLY A 33 0.05 7.56 12.91
N ARG A 34 -0.83 8.15 12.09
CA ARG A 34 -0.92 7.87 10.65
C ARG A 34 -0.14 8.81 9.74
N ASN A 35 0.55 9.81 10.30
CA ASN A 35 1.35 10.70 9.48
C ASN A 35 2.49 9.90 8.81
N PRO A 36 2.77 10.15 7.51
CA PRO A 36 4.02 9.72 6.90
C PRO A 36 5.21 10.14 7.76
N TRP A 37 6.23 9.30 7.84
CA TRP A 37 7.41 9.62 8.63
C TRP A 37 8.22 10.74 7.99
N PHE A 38 8.17 10.86 6.66
CA PHE A 38 8.93 11.85 5.92
C PHE A 38 8.06 12.46 4.83
N VAL A 39 7.94 13.79 4.84
CA VAL A 39 7.32 14.57 3.77
C VAL A 39 8.38 15.36 3.00
N GLU A 40 7.97 16.06 1.96
CA GLU A 40 8.87 16.65 0.95
C GLU A 40 9.89 17.69 1.45
N ASN A 41 9.76 18.19 2.68
CA ASN A 41 10.74 19.08 3.31
C ASN A 41 11.99 18.34 3.80
N THR A 42 11.91 17.02 3.96
CA THR A 42 13.08 16.18 4.26
C THR A 42 13.79 15.88 2.96
N GLU A 43 15.04 16.30 2.77
CA GLU A 43 15.77 15.96 1.53
C GLU A 43 16.40 14.57 1.60
N THR A 44 16.95 14.21 2.75
CA THR A 44 17.70 12.98 2.97
C THR A 44 17.19 12.23 4.20
N VAL A 45 17.00 10.92 4.06
CA VAL A 45 16.72 9.98 5.15
C VAL A 45 17.89 9.01 5.24
N ARG A 46 18.58 8.99 6.38
CA ARG A 46 19.64 8.00 6.60
C ARG A 46 19.01 6.76 7.16
N TYR A 47 19.32 5.62 6.56
CA TYR A 47 18.90 4.32 7.07
C TYR A 47 20.10 3.42 7.35
N CYS A 48 19.90 2.38 8.14
CA CYS A 48 20.85 1.29 8.25
C CYS A 48 20.15 -0.05 8.27
N VAL A 49 20.91 -1.13 8.04
CA VAL A 49 20.41 -2.51 8.02
C VAL A 49 21.19 -3.32 9.06
N VAL A 50 20.47 -4.10 9.86
CA VAL A 50 21.03 -5.07 10.81
C VAL A 50 20.33 -6.41 10.57
N VAL A 51 21.12 -7.47 10.42
CA VAL A 51 20.62 -8.81 10.12
C VAL A 51 21.20 -9.81 11.11
N ASP A 52 20.34 -10.65 11.68
CA ASP A 52 20.75 -11.86 12.38
C ASP A 52 20.95 -13.00 11.39
N GLU A 53 22.17 -13.10 10.84
CA GLU A 53 22.54 -14.10 9.83
C GLU A 53 22.35 -15.56 10.28
N LYS A 54 22.16 -15.82 11.59
CA LYS A 54 21.90 -17.17 12.10
C LYS A 54 20.45 -17.58 12.03
N SER A 55 19.54 -16.60 12.04
CA SER A 55 18.09 -16.82 12.11
C SER A 55 17.34 -16.32 10.87
N VAL A 56 18.04 -15.70 9.93
CA VAL A 56 17.51 -15.21 8.66
C VAL A 56 18.19 -15.98 7.52
N SER A 57 17.40 -16.59 6.65
CA SER A 57 17.94 -17.44 5.57
C SER A 57 18.51 -16.66 4.37
N ALA A 58 18.17 -15.37 4.23
CA ALA A 58 18.77 -14.46 3.27
C ALA A 58 20.09 -13.86 3.79
N SER A 59 21.04 -13.57 2.89
CA SER A 59 22.25 -12.83 3.25
C SER A 59 21.98 -11.33 3.44
N ALA A 60 22.82 -10.65 4.22
CA ALA A 60 22.71 -9.21 4.46
C ALA A 60 22.77 -8.40 3.16
N ASP A 61 23.77 -8.64 2.31
CA ASP A 61 23.91 -7.95 1.01
C ASP A 61 22.65 -8.10 0.14
N HIS A 62 22.01 -9.27 0.19
CA HIS A 62 20.80 -9.52 -0.60
C HIS A 62 19.59 -8.78 -0.03
N ILE A 63 19.43 -8.76 1.28
CA ILE A 63 18.41 -7.96 1.97
C ILE A 63 18.54 -6.48 1.61
N GLU A 64 19.77 -5.95 1.59
CA GLU A 64 20.04 -4.55 1.21
C GLU A 64 19.53 -4.24 -0.21
N ILE A 65 19.79 -5.12 -1.18
CA ILE A 65 19.28 -4.99 -2.56
C ILE A 65 17.73 -4.96 -2.58
N LEU A 66 17.08 -5.82 -1.80
CA LEU A 66 15.61 -5.86 -1.74
C LEU A 66 15.02 -4.60 -1.08
N ILE A 67 15.68 -4.05 -0.06
CA ILE A 67 15.31 -2.76 0.54
C ILE A 67 15.41 -1.63 -0.48
N GLU A 68 16.54 -1.52 -1.18
CA GLU A 68 16.72 -0.51 -2.23
C GLU A 68 15.67 -0.65 -3.34
N THR A 69 15.35 -1.88 -3.72
CA THR A 69 14.29 -2.17 -4.70
C THR A 69 12.91 -1.73 -4.18
N ALA A 70 12.59 -1.97 -2.91
CA ALA A 70 11.32 -1.58 -2.32
C ALA A 70 11.20 -0.05 -2.24
N ILE A 71 12.26 0.64 -1.82
CA ILE A 71 12.34 2.11 -1.81
C ILE A 71 12.13 2.63 -3.24
N ALA A 72 12.89 2.13 -4.21
CA ALA A 72 12.80 2.58 -5.60
C ALA A 72 11.40 2.36 -6.20
N ASN A 73 10.75 1.23 -5.87
CA ASN A 73 9.40 0.96 -6.34
C ASN A 73 8.38 1.96 -5.77
N TRP A 74 8.37 2.16 -4.45
CA TRP A 74 7.46 3.13 -3.84
C TRP A 74 7.68 4.55 -4.38
N LYS A 75 8.94 4.99 -4.53
CA LYS A 75 9.24 6.30 -5.15
C LYS A 75 8.65 6.40 -6.55
N ARG A 76 8.73 5.35 -7.36
CA ARG A 76 8.15 5.30 -8.70
C ARG A 76 6.62 5.37 -8.67
N GLU A 77 5.97 4.65 -7.75
CA GLU A 77 4.51 4.69 -7.62
C GLU A 77 3.99 6.06 -7.17
N PHE A 78 4.63 6.69 -6.19
CA PHE A 78 4.30 8.06 -5.78
C PHE A 78 4.59 9.09 -6.88
N LYS A 79 5.64 8.89 -7.68
CA LYS A 79 5.95 9.75 -8.82
C LYS A 79 4.86 9.73 -9.90
N LYS A 80 4.27 8.57 -10.20
CA LYS A 80 3.13 8.49 -11.14
C LYS A 80 1.97 9.39 -10.69
N TYR A 81 1.74 9.44 -9.38
CA TYR A 81 0.69 10.25 -8.78
C TYR A 81 1.00 11.76 -8.90
N ASP A 82 2.24 12.17 -8.62
CA ASP A 82 2.72 13.56 -8.79
C ASP A 82 2.62 14.00 -10.26
N GLU A 83 3.08 13.17 -11.20
CA GLU A 83 3.00 13.43 -12.64
C GLU A 83 1.55 13.58 -13.14
N ALA A 84 0.63 12.80 -12.57
CA ALA A 84 -0.79 12.89 -12.86
C ALA A 84 -1.48 14.11 -12.22
N ARG A 85 -0.78 14.88 -11.36
CA ARG A 85 -1.31 16.03 -10.61
C ARG A 85 -2.59 15.71 -9.84
N LEU A 86 -2.67 14.47 -9.37
CA LEU A 86 -3.73 14.03 -8.48
C LEU A 86 -3.36 14.61 -7.10
N PHE A 87 -4.29 15.29 -6.43
CA PHE A 87 -4.18 15.90 -5.08
C PHE A 87 -2.78 15.94 -4.41
N THR A 88 -2.10 17.09 -4.44
CA THR A 88 -0.82 17.26 -3.72
C THR A 88 -0.82 18.51 -2.85
N GLU A 89 -1.52 18.43 -1.71
CA GLU A 89 -1.26 19.40 -0.62
C GLU A 89 0.12 19.16 0.01
N PHE A 90 0.65 17.94 -0.11
CA PHE A 90 2.02 17.58 0.22
C PHE A 90 2.50 16.39 -0.63
N ARG A 91 3.81 16.16 -0.67
CA ARG A 91 4.43 14.98 -1.30
C ARG A 91 5.21 14.12 -0.29
N VAL A 92 5.29 12.82 -0.59
CA VAL A 92 6.07 11.80 0.13
C VAL A 92 6.93 11.02 -0.84
N ALA A 93 7.86 10.20 -0.34
CA ALA A 93 8.78 9.40 -1.15
C ALA A 93 9.61 10.24 -2.14
N THR A 94 9.82 11.53 -1.86
CA THR A 94 10.70 12.40 -2.65
C THR A 94 12.15 12.35 -2.17
N GLN A 95 12.36 11.83 -0.96
CA GLN A 95 13.64 11.86 -0.25
C GLN A 95 14.70 10.97 -0.90
N GLU A 96 15.96 11.33 -0.76
CA GLU A 96 17.08 10.43 -0.97
C GLU A 96 17.28 9.55 0.28
N PHE A 97 17.26 8.23 0.09
CA PHE A 97 17.53 7.28 1.17
C PHE A 97 18.98 6.86 1.07
N ILE A 98 19.76 7.14 2.11
CA ILE A 98 21.20 6.88 2.13
C ILE A 98 21.53 5.90 3.25
N GLN A 99 22.11 4.75 2.88
CA GLN A 99 22.60 3.81 3.86
C GLN A 99 23.80 4.36 4.62
N VAL A 100 23.78 4.25 5.95
CA VAL A 100 24.86 4.64 6.84
C VAL A 100 25.11 3.54 7.88
N PRO A 101 26.30 3.49 8.52
CA PRO A 101 26.51 2.59 9.66
C PRO A 101 25.52 2.86 10.79
N CYS A 102 24.96 1.82 11.41
CA CYS A 102 23.94 1.95 12.45
C CYS A 102 24.39 2.75 13.69
N GLN A 103 25.70 2.84 13.94
CA GLN A 103 26.29 3.64 15.02
C GLN A 103 26.16 5.16 14.76
N ARG A 104 25.79 5.59 13.54
CA ARG A 104 25.59 6.99 13.19
C ARG A 104 24.19 7.52 13.48
N ASN A 105 23.41 6.80 14.28
CA ASN A 105 22.04 7.17 14.67
C ASN A 105 21.15 7.53 13.46
N PRO A 106 20.93 6.57 12.55
CA PRO A 106 20.06 6.77 11.38
C PRO A 106 18.61 7.07 11.81
N GLU A 107 17.86 7.71 10.93
CA GLU A 107 16.44 7.97 11.17
C GLU A 107 15.59 6.70 11.05
N LEU A 108 15.98 5.77 10.17
CA LEU A 108 15.29 4.50 9.94
C LEU A 108 16.25 3.32 10.11
N LYS A 109 15.85 2.29 10.85
CA LYS A 109 16.59 1.03 10.93
C LYS A 109 15.76 -0.09 10.31
N PHE A 110 16.36 -0.91 9.45
CA PHE A 110 15.79 -2.18 9.06
C PHE A 110 16.46 -3.30 9.88
N GLN A 111 15.66 -4.05 10.62
CA GLN A 111 16.10 -5.02 11.61
C GLN A 111 15.51 -6.39 11.26
N PHE A 112 16.36 -7.34 10.87
CA PHE A 112 15.95 -8.68 10.43
C PHE A 112 16.36 -9.72 11.46
N GLY A 113 15.37 -10.34 12.10
CA GLY A 113 15.54 -11.37 13.11
C GLY A 113 15.73 -10.85 14.53
N TRP A 114 15.33 -11.66 15.50
CA TRP A 114 15.09 -11.24 16.88
C TRP A 114 16.32 -10.63 17.57
N SER A 115 17.52 -11.18 17.33
CA SER A 115 18.73 -10.71 18.00
C SER A 115 19.23 -9.33 17.52
N THR A 116 18.58 -8.76 16.51
CA THR A 116 18.87 -7.40 16.05
C THR A 116 18.19 -6.33 16.89
N LEU A 117 17.21 -6.70 17.71
CA LEU A 117 16.45 -5.79 18.58
C LEU A 117 17.21 -5.47 19.87
N ASP A 118 17.10 -4.23 20.34
CA ASP A 118 17.49 -3.90 21.71
C ASP A 118 16.42 -4.34 22.72
N THR A 119 16.72 -4.18 24.02
CA THR A 119 15.83 -4.62 25.11
C THR A 119 14.47 -3.90 25.10
N GLU A 120 14.44 -2.61 24.76
CA GLU A 120 13.20 -1.82 24.74
C GLU A 120 12.35 -2.23 23.54
N GLN A 121 12.99 -2.38 22.36
CA GLN A 121 12.34 -2.85 21.14
C GLN A 121 11.74 -4.25 21.32
N ALA A 122 12.51 -5.19 21.86
CA ALA A 122 12.03 -6.54 22.12
C ALA A 122 10.85 -6.54 23.11
N ALA A 123 10.93 -5.76 24.20
CA ALA A 123 9.84 -5.66 25.17
C ALA A 123 8.57 -5.07 24.56
N TYR A 124 8.71 -4.05 23.70
CA TYR A 124 7.59 -3.48 22.95
C TYR A 124 6.95 -4.54 22.05
N LEU A 125 7.73 -5.25 21.24
CA LEU A 125 7.18 -6.29 20.37
C LEU A 125 6.49 -7.40 21.16
N VAL A 126 7.06 -7.85 22.28
CA VAL A 126 6.39 -8.84 23.16
C VAL A 126 5.03 -8.32 23.63
N SER A 127 4.94 -7.04 24.01
CA SER A 127 3.66 -6.43 24.41
C SER A 127 2.61 -6.38 23.30
N GLN A 128 3.05 -6.42 22.03
CA GLN A 128 2.20 -6.46 20.84
C GLN A 128 1.92 -7.90 20.35
N GLY A 129 2.43 -8.93 21.02
CA GLY A 129 2.30 -10.32 20.59
C GLY A 129 3.41 -10.80 19.65
N ALA A 130 4.67 -10.45 19.95
CA ALA A 130 5.89 -10.73 19.17
C ALA A 130 5.92 -12.04 18.37
N GLU A 131 5.50 -13.17 18.96
CA GLU A 131 5.57 -14.49 18.33
C GLU A 131 4.70 -14.62 17.06
N SER A 132 3.68 -13.77 16.91
CA SER A 132 2.81 -13.74 15.73
C SER A 132 3.10 -12.59 14.77
N ILE A 133 4.10 -11.75 15.02
CA ILE A 133 4.41 -10.60 14.17
C ILE A 133 5.41 -11.02 13.10
N LEU A 134 4.99 -11.00 11.83
CA LEU A 134 5.88 -11.28 10.71
C LEU A 134 6.75 -10.07 10.35
N GLY A 135 6.12 -8.89 10.29
CA GLY A 135 6.72 -7.60 9.99
C GLY A 135 6.01 -6.51 10.77
N ILE A 136 6.74 -5.45 11.13
CA ILE A 136 6.14 -4.24 11.71
C ILE A 136 7.04 -3.01 11.53
N ALA A 137 6.46 -1.91 11.06
CA ALA A 137 7.04 -0.57 11.14
C ALA A 137 6.64 0.11 12.46
N VAL A 138 7.63 0.48 13.28
CA VAL A 138 7.44 1.11 14.59
C VAL A 138 8.08 2.48 14.59
N ARG A 139 7.27 3.52 14.76
CA ARG A 139 7.76 4.89 14.92
C ARG A 139 8.06 5.16 16.39
N THR A 140 9.31 5.44 16.72
CA THR A 140 9.78 5.66 18.09
C THR A 140 9.83 7.15 18.46
N ASP A 141 9.92 8.03 17.48
CA ASP A 141 9.95 9.48 17.68
C ASP A 141 9.34 10.19 16.46
N TYR A 142 8.76 11.36 16.68
CA TYR A 142 8.19 12.19 15.61
C TYR A 142 8.25 13.67 15.99
N ASP A 143 8.99 14.43 15.20
CA ASP A 143 9.03 15.89 15.27
C ASP A 143 7.78 16.44 14.58
N ASP A 144 6.75 16.77 15.37
CA ASP A 144 5.50 17.33 14.86
C ASP A 144 5.67 18.70 14.19
N VAL A 145 6.78 19.41 14.45
CA VAL A 145 7.06 20.73 13.88
C VAL A 145 7.68 20.62 12.49
N GLN A 146 8.63 19.70 12.34
CA GLN A 146 9.33 19.41 11.07
C GLN A 146 8.69 18.26 10.28
N LEU A 147 7.66 17.62 10.83
CA LEU A 147 6.96 16.46 10.26
C LEU A 147 7.94 15.33 9.88
N ARG A 148 8.80 14.97 10.84
CA ARG A 148 9.90 14.02 10.64
C ARG A 148 9.90 12.93 11.69
N GLY A 149 9.77 11.69 11.26
CA GLY A 149 9.79 10.49 12.09
C GLY A 149 11.17 9.88 12.27
N LYS A 150 11.28 9.06 13.30
CA LYS A 150 12.34 8.05 13.47
C LYS A 150 11.75 6.76 13.96
N GLY A 151 12.44 5.66 13.68
CA GLY A 151 12.01 4.36 14.14
C GLY A 151 12.69 3.21 13.42
N PHE A 152 12.01 2.08 13.38
CA PHE A 152 12.54 0.87 12.78
C PHE A 152 11.45 0.06 12.08
N ILE A 153 11.87 -0.72 11.09
CA ILE A 153 11.12 -1.83 10.52
C ILE A 153 11.75 -3.10 11.08
N TYR A 154 10.95 -3.93 11.74
CA TYR A 154 11.33 -5.27 12.15
C TYR A 154 10.71 -6.30 11.20
N ILE A 155 11.50 -7.26 10.76
CA ILE A 155 11.04 -8.45 10.03
C ILE A 155 11.54 -9.68 10.78
N ALA A 156 10.62 -10.59 11.10
CA ALA A 156 10.91 -11.76 11.92
C ALA A 156 11.88 -12.73 11.24
N SER A 157 12.56 -13.53 12.06
CA SER A 157 13.39 -14.63 11.61
C SER A 157 12.55 -15.69 10.86
N ASP A 158 13.16 -16.43 9.93
CA ASP A 158 12.54 -17.62 9.30
C ASP A 158 13.28 -18.93 9.67
N LEU A 159 14.31 -18.81 10.51
CA LEU A 159 15.10 -19.88 11.11
C LEU A 159 15.25 -19.66 12.62
N GLY A 160 15.61 -20.71 13.36
CA GLY A 160 15.90 -20.62 14.79
C GLY A 160 14.67 -20.57 15.70
N GLU A 161 14.92 -20.23 16.97
CA GLU A 161 13.93 -20.27 18.07
C GLU A 161 12.86 -19.17 17.96
N HIS A 162 13.24 -17.99 17.48
CA HIS A 162 12.35 -16.83 17.33
C HIS A 162 11.87 -16.65 15.88
N ARG A 163 11.79 -17.73 15.10
CA ARG A 163 11.20 -17.66 13.77
C ARG A 163 9.71 -17.39 13.84
N TYR A 164 9.19 -16.69 12.83
CA TYR A 164 7.75 -16.56 12.66
C TYR A 164 7.09 -17.94 12.52
N ASP A 165 6.07 -18.21 13.34
CA ASP A 165 5.26 -19.43 13.28
C ASP A 165 3.83 -19.12 12.84
N GLY A 166 3.63 -19.01 11.53
CA GLY A 166 2.29 -18.92 10.92
C GLY A 166 1.55 -20.27 10.84
N GLY A 167 2.05 -21.32 11.50
CA GLY A 167 1.48 -22.66 11.47
C GLY A 167 1.97 -23.53 10.30
N PRO A 168 1.44 -24.76 10.18
CA PRO A 168 1.99 -25.80 9.28
C PRO A 168 1.91 -25.48 7.79
N ASP A 169 1.05 -24.53 7.41
CA ASP A 169 0.85 -24.10 6.02
C ASP A 169 1.79 -22.96 5.63
N THR A 170 2.66 -22.49 6.51
CA THR A 170 3.66 -21.44 6.22
C THR A 170 4.86 -22.04 5.49
N VAL A 171 5.41 -21.30 4.52
CA VAL A 171 6.63 -21.68 3.81
C VAL A 171 7.83 -21.62 4.76
N GLU A 172 8.56 -22.73 4.86
CA GLU A 172 9.81 -22.78 5.60
C GLU A 172 10.92 -22.03 4.86
N ARG A 173 11.80 -21.37 5.62
CA ARG A 173 12.91 -20.58 5.06
C ARG A 173 12.41 -19.56 4.03
N ALA A 174 11.33 -18.86 4.35
CA ALA A 174 10.65 -17.96 3.42
C ALA A 174 11.57 -16.89 2.83
N TRP A 175 12.58 -16.45 3.58
CA TRP A 175 13.49 -15.38 3.18
C TRP A 175 14.52 -15.80 2.13
N GLN A 176 14.63 -17.10 1.82
CA GLN A 176 15.41 -17.55 0.67
C GLN A 176 14.77 -17.14 -0.67
N TYR A 177 13.50 -16.71 -0.66
CA TYR A 177 12.76 -16.28 -1.84
C TYR A 177 12.62 -14.75 -1.87
N ASP A 178 13.30 -14.12 -2.82
CA ASP A 178 13.30 -12.67 -3.05
C ASP A 178 11.89 -12.08 -3.06
N ALA A 179 10.95 -12.72 -3.75
CA ALA A 179 9.60 -12.19 -3.90
C ALA A 179 8.89 -12.03 -2.55
N LEU A 180 9.02 -13.05 -1.69
CA LEU A 180 8.33 -13.08 -0.40
C LEU A 180 8.91 -12.05 0.54
N LEU A 181 10.23 -12.03 0.67
CA LEU A 181 10.93 -11.06 1.52
C LEU A 181 10.72 -9.63 1.01
N TYR A 182 10.81 -9.41 -0.30
CA TYR A 182 10.53 -8.12 -0.92
C TYR A 182 9.14 -7.60 -0.59
N TYR A 183 8.11 -8.45 -0.69
CA TYR A 183 6.74 -8.04 -0.43
C TYR A 183 6.53 -7.61 1.03
N VAL A 184 7.14 -8.31 1.99
CA VAL A 184 7.08 -7.90 3.40
C VAL A 184 7.85 -6.59 3.64
N ILE A 185 9.06 -6.45 3.08
CA ILE A 185 9.82 -5.18 3.16
C ILE A 185 9.02 -4.02 2.56
N ALA A 186 8.41 -4.23 1.38
CA ALA A 186 7.64 -3.22 0.70
C ALA A 186 6.36 -2.86 1.47
N HIS A 187 5.69 -3.82 2.10
CA HIS A 187 4.54 -3.57 2.98
C HIS A 187 4.93 -2.65 4.13
N GLU A 188 5.93 -3.04 4.93
CA GLU A 188 6.35 -2.26 6.09
C GLU A 188 6.90 -0.89 5.72
N PHE A 189 7.61 -0.80 4.60
CA PHE A 189 8.09 0.48 4.11
C PHE A 189 6.94 1.38 3.61
N GLY A 190 5.84 0.80 3.11
CA GLY A 190 4.61 1.53 2.81
C GLY A 190 4.08 2.29 4.03
N HIS A 191 4.11 1.67 5.22
CA HIS A 191 3.73 2.33 6.48
C HIS A 191 4.64 3.48 6.86
N VAL A 192 5.95 3.38 6.61
CA VAL A 192 6.89 4.51 6.80
C VAL A 192 6.50 5.70 5.93
N LEU A 193 5.96 5.45 4.73
CA LEU A 193 5.44 6.47 3.81
C LEU A 193 4.00 6.93 4.15
N GLY A 194 3.42 6.43 5.24
CA GLY A 194 2.07 6.78 5.70
C GLY A 194 0.95 6.09 4.95
N VAL A 195 1.24 5.03 4.18
CA VAL A 195 0.22 4.21 3.54
C VAL A 195 -0.44 3.33 4.62
N PRO A 196 -1.73 3.50 4.93
CA PRO A 196 -2.43 2.66 5.90
C PRO A 196 -2.76 1.31 5.28
N HIS A 197 -3.26 0.38 6.09
CA HIS A 197 -3.85 -0.83 5.55
C HIS A 197 -5.06 -0.53 4.64
N VAL A 198 -5.21 -1.29 3.56
CA VAL A 198 -6.29 -1.17 2.58
C VAL A 198 -6.87 -2.53 2.22
N GLY A 199 -8.12 -2.59 1.79
CA GLY A 199 -8.65 -3.77 1.09
C GLY A 199 -8.83 -5.03 1.95
N ALA A 200 -9.39 -4.91 3.16
CA ALA A 200 -9.71 -6.06 4.03
C ALA A 200 -10.66 -7.10 3.40
N ASP A 201 -11.32 -6.78 2.28
CA ASP A 201 -12.51 -7.50 1.84
C ASP A 201 -12.42 -8.30 0.52
N HIS A 202 -11.37 -8.18 -0.32
CA HIS A 202 -11.41 -8.71 -1.71
C HIS A 202 -10.16 -9.50 -2.15
N PHE A 203 -10.15 -10.13 -3.35
CA PHE A 203 -9.18 -11.22 -3.69
C PHE A 203 -8.47 -11.15 -5.07
N VAL A 204 -8.56 -10.06 -5.86
CA VAL A 204 -8.15 -10.13 -7.30
C VAL A 204 -6.96 -9.24 -7.77
N ASP A 205 -6.51 -8.21 -7.05
CA ASP A 205 -5.32 -7.39 -7.42
C ASP A 205 -4.20 -7.42 -6.35
N THR A 206 -3.15 -8.22 -6.58
CA THR A 206 -2.02 -8.40 -5.63
C THR A 206 -1.28 -7.12 -5.28
N SER A 207 -1.29 -6.12 -6.16
CA SER A 207 -0.61 -4.84 -5.90
C SER A 207 -1.30 -4.07 -4.77
N ARG A 208 -2.62 -4.08 -4.71
CA ARG A 208 -3.41 -3.41 -3.67
C ARG A 208 -3.50 -4.25 -2.40
N PHE A 209 -3.46 -5.58 -2.54
CA PHE A 209 -3.25 -6.45 -1.39
C PHE A 209 -1.92 -6.23 -0.72
N LEU A 210 -0.93 -5.66 -1.40
CA LEU A 210 0.35 -5.37 -0.78
C LEU A 210 0.18 -4.68 0.56
N MET A 211 -0.80 -3.79 0.72
CA MET A 211 -1.07 -3.08 1.97
C MET A 211 -2.30 -3.62 2.72
N ALA A 212 -2.77 -4.83 2.46
CA ALA A 212 -3.82 -5.44 3.29
C ALA A 212 -3.22 -5.97 4.60
N GLU A 213 -3.95 -5.84 5.71
CA GLU A 213 -3.47 -6.18 7.06
C GLU A 213 -2.93 -7.62 7.17
N GLN A 214 -3.55 -8.58 6.47
CA GLN A 214 -3.15 -10.00 6.51
C GLN A 214 -2.23 -10.42 5.36
N PHE A 215 -1.80 -9.47 4.53
CA PHE A 215 -1.07 -9.79 3.31
C PHE A 215 0.32 -10.39 3.57
N PRO A 216 1.15 -9.85 4.49
CA PRO A 216 2.43 -10.45 4.82
C PRO A 216 2.30 -11.94 5.20
N GLU A 217 1.32 -12.30 6.03
CA GLU A 217 1.09 -13.69 6.43
C GLU A 217 0.50 -14.52 5.29
N TYR A 218 -0.42 -13.94 4.50
CA TYR A 218 -1.04 -14.61 3.37
C TYR A 218 0.00 -15.02 2.31
N VAL A 219 0.93 -14.12 1.95
CA VAL A 219 1.93 -14.38 0.91
C VAL A 219 2.92 -15.48 1.30
N LEU A 220 3.06 -15.76 2.61
CA LEU A 220 3.85 -16.88 3.12
C LEU A 220 3.12 -18.22 3.17
N ARG A 221 1.82 -18.29 2.88
CA ARG A 221 1.11 -19.57 2.85
C ARG A 221 1.53 -20.39 1.64
N LYS A 222 1.80 -21.68 1.83
CA LYS A 222 2.16 -22.65 0.78
C LYS A 222 1.20 -22.59 -0.41
N ALA A 223 -0.11 -22.54 -0.15
CA ALA A 223 -1.13 -22.45 -1.20
C ALA A 223 -1.04 -21.14 -2.01
N ALA A 224 -0.74 -20.01 -1.36
CA ALA A 224 -0.53 -18.73 -2.05
C ALA A 224 0.74 -18.77 -2.90
N VAL A 225 1.84 -19.30 -2.35
CA VAL A 225 3.09 -19.51 -3.09
C VAL A 225 2.90 -20.43 -4.29
N ASP A 226 2.14 -21.51 -4.17
CA ASP A 226 1.84 -22.42 -5.27
C ASP A 226 1.00 -21.74 -6.37
N LEU A 227 0.09 -20.85 -6.00
CA LEU A 227 -0.66 -20.02 -6.96
C LEU A 227 0.25 -19.01 -7.66
N LEU A 228 1.15 -18.34 -6.91
CA LEU A 228 2.11 -17.40 -7.47
C LEU A 228 3.06 -18.08 -8.47
N LYS A 229 3.56 -19.29 -8.17
CA LYS A 229 4.38 -20.09 -9.10
C LYS A 229 3.66 -20.43 -10.42
N GLN A 230 2.32 -20.48 -10.41
CA GLN A 230 1.52 -20.72 -11.60
C GLN A 230 1.24 -19.43 -12.40
N THR A 231 1.53 -18.27 -11.83
CA THR A 231 1.26 -16.97 -12.45
C THR A 231 2.32 -16.70 -13.53
N PRO A 232 1.94 -16.50 -14.81
CA PRO A 232 2.90 -16.26 -15.88
C PRO A 232 3.80 -15.06 -15.60
N GLY A 233 5.12 -15.27 -15.70
CA GLY A 233 6.13 -14.23 -15.49
C GLY A 233 6.48 -13.96 -14.02
N PHE A 234 5.82 -14.61 -13.06
CA PHE A 234 6.18 -14.54 -11.65
C PHE A 234 7.37 -15.48 -11.35
N ASP A 235 8.38 -14.97 -10.65
CA ASP A 235 9.58 -15.73 -10.27
C ASP A 235 9.90 -15.51 -8.79
N LEU A 236 9.79 -16.53 -7.96
CA LEU A 236 10.05 -16.40 -6.51
C LEU A 236 11.46 -15.91 -6.17
N ASN A 237 12.42 -16.08 -7.06
CA ASN A 237 13.80 -15.62 -6.87
C ASN A 237 14.04 -14.24 -7.50
N ARG A 238 12.97 -13.46 -7.67
CA ARG A 238 13.00 -12.06 -8.06
C ARG A 238 12.05 -11.27 -7.17
N PRO A 239 12.28 -9.97 -6.94
CA PRO A 239 11.39 -9.15 -6.12
C PRO A 239 9.96 -9.04 -6.68
N ASN A 240 9.73 -9.27 -7.99
CA ASN A 240 8.42 -9.10 -8.64
C ASN A 240 7.75 -7.77 -8.28
N GLU A 241 8.45 -6.67 -8.59
CA GLU A 241 8.01 -5.30 -8.33
C GLU A 241 6.53 -5.10 -8.68
N PHE A 242 5.73 -4.68 -7.69
CA PHE A 242 4.36 -4.27 -7.90
C PHE A 242 4.31 -3.02 -8.78
N LYS A 243 3.21 -2.85 -9.50
CA LYS A 243 2.98 -1.71 -10.39
C LYS A 243 1.56 -1.23 -10.19
N ASP A 244 1.36 0.06 -10.41
CA ASP A 244 0.04 0.67 -10.57
C ASP A 244 -0.79 0.60 -9.27
N PHE A 245 -0.11 0.80 -8.13
CA PHE A 245 -0.69 0.77 -6.80
C PHE A 245 -1.78 1.85 -6.66
N PHE A 246 -1.40 3.11 -6.91
CA PHE A 246 -2.30 4.27 -6.78
C PHE A 246 -3.20 4.48 -8.00
N VAL A 247 -2.60 4.32 -9.19
CA VAL A 247 -3.22 4.65 -10.47
C VAL A 247 -3.36 3.37 -11.27
N LEU A 248 -4.59 2.87 -11.38
CA LEU A 248 -4.83 1.64 -12.11
C LEU A 248 -4.52 1.79 -13.60
N PRO A 249 -4.04 0.72 -14.24
CA PRO A 249 -3.90 0.72 -15.68
C PRO A 249 -5.28 0.95 -16.31
N ARG A 250 -5.32 1.83 -17.31
CA ARG A 250 -6.53 2.08 -18.10
C ARG A 250 -6.85 0.95 -19.07
N GLU A 251 -6.01 -0.06 -19.13
CA GLU A 251 -6.32 -1.35 -19.75
C GLU A 251 -6.70 -2.33 -18.65
N ARG A 252 -7.86 -2.99 -18.79
CA ARG A 252 -8.33 -3.97 -17.82
C ARG A 252 -8.85 -5.21 -18.51
N GLU A 253 -8.50 -6.36 -17.98
CA GLU A 253 -9.05 -7.65 -18.38
C GLU A 253 -9.75 -8.28 -17.18
N GLN A 254 -10.98 -8.73 -17.39
CA GLN A 254 -11.72 -9.51 -16.41
C GLN A 254 -11.98 -10.90 -16.96
N CYS A 255 -11.60 -11.91 -16.20
CA CYS A 255 -11.97 -13.30 -16.46
C CYS A 255 -13.08 -13.77 -15.50
N ARG A 256 -13.77 -14.88 -15.83
CA ARG A 256 -14.91 -15.43 -15.06
C ARG A 256 -16.19 -14.59 -15.13
N LEU A 257 -16.55 -14.20 -16.34
CA LEU A 257 -17.77 -13.45 -16.60
C LEU A 257 -19.02 -14.29 -16.27
N GLY A 258 -20.01 -13.67 -15.63
CA GLY A 258 -21.34 -14.26 -15.49
C GLY A 258 -22.03 -14.41 -16.85
N ALA A 259 -22.93 -15.39 -16.98
CA ALA A 259 -23.64 -15.68 -18.23
C ALA A 259 -24.40 -14.46 -18.79
N TYR A 260 -24.90 -13.60 -17.91
CA TYR A 260 -25.56 -12.36 -18.30
C TYR A 260 -24.59 -11.36 -18.96
N SER A 261 -23.42 -11.14 -18.37
CA SER A 261 -22.40 -10.22 -18.88
C SER A 261 -21.93 -10.64 -20.27
N ALA A 262 -21.71 -11.95 -20.47
CA ALA A 262 -21.38 -12.51 -21.77
C ALA A 262 -22.42 -12.14 -22.83
N LYS A 263 -23.71 -12.31 -22.52
CA LYS A 263 -24.80 -11.96 -23.43
C LYS A 263 -24.89 -10.45 -23.69
N TRP A 264 -24.71 -9.61 -22.67
CA TRP A 264 -24.91 -8.16 -22.79
C TRP A 264 -23.92 -7.52 -23.77
N PHE A 265 -22.65 -7.92 -23.69
CA PHE A 265 -21.58 -7.46 -24.57
C PHE A 265 -21.58 -8.15 -25.95
N GLY A 266 -22.41 -9.18 -26.17
CA GLY A 266 -22.37 -9.99 -27.39
C GLY A 266 -21.11 -10.87 -27.47
N ILE A 267 -20.59 -11.28 -26.32
CA ILE A 267 -19.38 -12.09 -26.20
C ILE A 267 -19.68 -13.54 -26.61
N PRO A 268 -18.80 -14.19 -27.40
CA PRO A 268 -18.94 -15.61 -27.72
C PRO A 268 -19.04 -16.50 -26.47
N LYS A 269 -19.84 -17.58 -26.53
CA LYS A 269 -20.12 -18.44 -25.35
C LYS A 269 -18.86 -19.09 -24.75
N GLU A 270 -17.87 -19.31 -25.59
CA GLU A 270 -16.59 -19.89 -25.26
C GLU A 270 -15.66 -18.91 -24.54
N ALA A 271 -15.85 -17.61 -24.73
CA ALA A 271 -14.99 -16.60 -24.12
C ALA A 271 -15.08 -16.62 -22.59
N LYS A 272 -13.92 -16.50 -21.96
CA LYS A 272 -13.74 -16.54 -20.52
C LYS A 272 -13.42 -15.17 -19.94
N CYS A 273 -12.91 -14.27 -20.78
CA CYS A 273 -12.47 -12.95 -20.37
C CYS A 273 -12.95 -11.85 -21.32
N VAL A 274 -13.09 -10.64 -20.78
CA VAL A 274 -13.28 -9.38 -21.53
C VAL A 274 -12.13 -8.47 -21.21
N ARG A 275 -11.56 -7.85 -22.25
CA ARG A 275 -10.53 -6.84 -22.13
C ARG A 275 -11.06 -5.51 -22.66
N LEU A 276 -10.85 -4.46 -21.88
CA LEU A 276 -10.98 -3.07 -22.30
C LEU A 276 -9.58 -2.54 -22.58
N SER A 277 -9.36 -2.11 -23.82
CA SER A 277 -8.09 -1.52 -24.27
C SER A 277 -8.32 -0.08 -24.67
N ARG A 278 -7.72 0.86 -23.93
CA ARG A 278 -7.88 2.28 -24.22
C ARG A 278 -7.13 2.64 -25.50
N VAL A 279 -7.83 3.20 -26.48
CA VAL A 279 -7.21 3.74 -27.70
C VAL A 279 -6.78 5.18 -27.47
N ASP A 280 -7.69 5.98 -26.91
CA ASP A 280 -7.46 7.38 -26.57
C ASP A 280 -8.42 7.84 -25.45
N ALA A 281 -8.57 9.15 -25.25
CA ALA A 281 -9.46 9.70 -24.23
C ALA A 281 -10.96 9.53 -24.51
N LYS A 282 -11.34 9.25 -25.76
CA LYS A 282 -12.71 9.13 -26.23
C LYS A 282 -13.09 7.70 -26.63
N LYS A 283 -12.15 6.77 -26.65
CA LYS A 283 -12.39 5.44 -27.21
C LYS A 283 -11.68 4.31 -26.47
N TYR A 284 -12.44 3.24 -26.23
CA TYR A 284 -11.94 1.93 -25.79
C TYR A 284 -12.36 0.85 -26.79
N LEU A 285 -11.50 -0.14 -27.00
CA LEU A 285 -11.86 -1.40 -27.65
C LEU A 285 -12.31 -2.39 -26.58
N VAL A 286 -13.36 -3.16 -26.91
CA VAL A 286 -13.83 -4.26 -26.09
C VAL A 286 -13.51 -5.54 -26.84
N SER A 287 -12.61 -6.34 -26.28
CA SER A 287 -12.26 -7.64 -26.83
C SER A 287 -12.70 -8.76 -25.89
N ALA A 288 -12.97 -9.94 -26.44
CA ALA A 288 -13.22 -11.16 -25.70
C ALA A 288 -12.10 -12.16 -25.93
N ARG A 289 -11.72 -12.92 -24.90
CA ARG A 289 -10.70 -13.97 -25.01
C ARG A 289 -11.26 -15.35 -24.67
N GLY A 290 -11.07 -16.28 -25.59
CA GLY A 290 -11.43 -17.71 -25.46
C GLY A 290 -10.41 -18.54 -24.67
N PRO A 291 -10.66 -19.85 -24.50
CA PRO A 291 -9.71 -20.78 -23.89
C PRO A 291 -8.42 -20.94 -24.71
N SER A 292 -8.48 -20.68 -26.03
CA SER A 292 -7.31 -20.67 -26.92
C SER A 292 -6.41 -19.44 -26.74
N LEU A 293 -6.82 -18.49 -25.90
CA LEU A 293 -6.19 -17.18 -25.69
C LEU A 293 -6.29 -16.22 -26.89
N ASP A 294 -6.99 -16.61 -27.97
CA ASP A 294 -7.24 -15.72 -29.10
C ASP A 294 -8.16 -14.57 -28.67
N GLU A 295 -7.75 -13.35 -29.01
CA GLU A 295 -8.47 -12.13 -28.72
C GLU A 295 -9.35 -11.74 -29.90
N THR A 296 -10.66 -11.67 -29.67
CA THR A 296 -11.66 -11.30 -30.67
C THR A 296 -12.26 -9.96 -30.29
N LEU A 297 -12.16 -8.97 -31.17
CA LEU A 297 -12.86 -7.69 -30.99
C LEU A 297 -14.37 -7.97 -30.98
N VAL A 298 -15.08 -7.48 -29.95
CA VAL A 298 -16.55 -7.64 -29.83
C VAL A 298 -17.29 -6.32 -29.91
N GLY A 299 -16.60 -5.20 -29.71
CA GLY A 299 -17.15 -3.86 -29.91
C GLY A 299 -16.20 -2.76 -29.48
N GLU A 300 -16.73 -1.55 -29.36
CA GLU A 300 -16.01 -0.39 -28.86
C GLU A 300 -16.89 0.43 -27.92
N ILE A 301 -16.27 1.18 -27.00
CA ILE A 301 -16.95 2.17 -26.17
C ILE A 301 -16.51 3.54 -26.66
N GLU A 302 -17.49 4.34 -27.09
CA GLU A 302 -17.33 5.77 -27.32
C GLU A 302 -17.61 6.50 -26.00
N VAL A 303 -16.57 7.11 -25.42
CA VAL A 303 -16.63 7.79 -24.14
C VAL A 303 -17.22 9.19 -24.33
N THR A 304 -18.34 9.45 -23.67
CA THR A 304 -19.01 10.76 -23.64
C THR A 304 -18.66 11.56 -22.39
N GLY A 305 -18.20 10.89 -21.32
CA GLY A 305 -17.74 11.52 -20.10
C GLY A 305 -16.82 10.64 -19.27
N THR A 306 -16.04 11.26 -18.39
CA THR A 306 -15.24 10.56 -17.38
C THR A 306 -15.43 11.25 -16.06
N ARG A 307 -15.75 10.48 -15.02
CA ARG A 307 -15.81 10.94 -13.64
C ARG A 307 -14.65 10.30 -12.90
N THR A 308 -13.77 11.14 -12.37
CA THR A 308 -12.69 10.67 -11.49
C THR A 308 -13.10 10.90 -10.04
N THR A 309 -13.08 9.83 -9.24
CA THR A 309 -13.21 9.90 -7.79
C THR A 309 -11.87 9.58 -7.17
N ASN A 310 -11.47 10.39 -6.19
CA ASN A 310 -10.22 10.22 -5.47
C ASN A 310 -10.54 9.94 -4.00
N ASP A 311 -10.14 8.79 -3.51
CA ASP A 311 -10.13 8.50 -2.08
C ASP A 311 -8.72 8.73 -1.57
N SER A 312 -8.54 9.82 -0.81
CA SER A 312 -7.26 10.16 -0.21
C SER A 312 -6.83 9.04 0.72
N LEU A 313 -5.70 8.42 0.43
CA LEU A 313 -5.16 7.31 1.20
C LEU A 313 -4.24 7.87 2.30
N LEU A 314 -3.46 8.88 1.96
CA LEU A 314 -2.55 9.55 2.87
C LEU A 314 -3.24 10.76 3.49
N THR A 315 -3.20 10.80 4.82
CA THR A 315 -3.67 11.94 5.61
C THR A 315 -2.51 12.43 6.45
N LEU A 316 -2.27 13.74 6.43
CA LEU A 316 -1.24 14.39 7.23
C LEU A 316 -1.92 15.33 8.23
N TYR A 317 -1.86 14.97 9.50
CA TYR A 317 -2.32 15.80 10.60
C TYR A 317 -1.24 16.81 10.97
N LEU A 318 -1.61 18.08 11.02
CA LEU A 318 -0.73 19.20 11.29
C LEU A 318 -0.88 19.65 12.75
N ASP A 319 0.21 19.65 13.50
CA ASP A 319 0.23 20.35 14.80
C ASP A 319 0.08 21.87 14.58
N PRO A 320 -0.63 22.63 15.42
CA PRO A 320 -0.74 24.09 15.26
C PRO A 320 0.61 24.83 15.23
N GLY A 321 1.66 24.26 15.82
CA GLY A 321 3.01 24.82 15.85
C GLY A 321 3.93 24.38 14.70
N GLN A 322 3.46 23.56 13.76
CA GLN A 322 4.30 23.10 12.64
C GLN A 322 4.64 24.23 11.66
N VAL A 323 5.81 24.13 11.01
CA VAL A 323 6.37 25.18 10.14
C VAL A 323 6.56 24.77 8.68
N VAL A 324 6.26 23.52 8.35
CA VAL A 324 6.48 22.94 7.02
C VAL A 324 5.40 23.39 6.04
N PHE A 325 4.13 23.30 6.44
CA PHE A 325 3.00 23.68 5.61
C PHE A 325 2.30 24.91 6.20
N PRO A 326 1.88 25.89 5.39
CA PRO A 326 1.06 26.97 5.91
C PRO A 326 -0.28 26.41 6.42
N PRO A 327 -0.84 26.95 7.52
CA PRO A 327 -2.19 26.57 7.96
C PRO A 327 -3.21 26.99 6.90
N ASN A 328 -3.67 26.03 6.11
CA ASN A 328 -4.65 26.24 5.04
C ASN A 328 -6.06 25.96 5.56
N GLY A 329 -6.65 26.96 6.21
CA GLY A 329 -8.05 26.91 6.64
C GLY A 329 -8.26 26.35 8.05
N PRO A 330 -9.52 26.03 8.41
CA PRO A 330 -9.88 25.66 9.78
C PRO A 330 -9.51 24.22 10.16
N TRP A 331 -9.06 23.40 9.21
CA TRP A 331 -8.77 21.99 9.42
C TRP A 331 -7.26 21.75 9.50
N PRO A 332 -6.74 21.14 10.58
CA PRO A 332 -5.32 20.84 10.74
C PRO A 332 -4.95 19.55 9.99
N THR A 333 -5.39 19.41 8.74
CA THR A 333 -5.23 18.17 7.97
C THR A 333 -5.02 18.47 6.51
N LEU A 334 -4.00 17.84 5.94
CA LEU A 334 -3.75 17.82 4.51
C LEU A 334 -4.02 16.43 3.96
N PHE A 335 -4.47 16.38 2.72
CA PHE A 335 -4.73 15.16 1.96
C PHE A 335 -3.65 14.97 0.90
N GLY A 336 -3.03 13.81 0.97
CA GLY A 336 -1.98 13.42 0.05
C GLY A 336 -2.49 12.42 -0.99
N PRO A 337 -1.55 11.66 -1.58
CA PRO A 337 -1.89 10.64 -2.56
C PRO A 337 -2.95 9.65 -2.12
N GLY A 338 -3.75 9.21 -3.08
CA GLY A 338 -4.91 8.38 -2.86
C GLY A 338 -5.18 7.43 -4.01
N PHE A 339 -6.18 6.56 -3.85
CA PHE A 339 -6.64 5.75 -4.97
C PHE A 339 -7.46 6.63 -5.90
N THR A 340 -7.12 6.55 -7.19
CA THR A 340 -7.89 7.18 -8.24
C THR A 340 -8.74 6.12 -8.92
N TYR A 341 -10.04 6.36 -8.90
CA TYR A 341 -11.02 5.54 -9.59
C TYR A 341 -11.61 6.36 -10.73
N ASP A 342 -11.47 5.87 -11.95
CA ASP A 342 -12.07 6.48 -13.12
C ASP A 342 -13.37 5.74 -13.44
N THR A 343 -14.47 6.46 -13.59
CA THR A 343 -15.71 5.93 -14.17
C THR A 343 -15.91 6.57 -15.53
N ILE A 344 -15.82 5.79 -16.60
CA ILE A 344 -16.16 6.26 -17.94
C ILE A 344 -17.66 6.07 -18.17
N VAL A 345 -18.28 7.05 -18.81
CA VAL A 345 -19.66 6.98 -19.29
C VAL A 345 -19.63 7.16 -20.80
N GLY A 346 -20.43 6.39 -21.52
CA GLY A 346 -20.37 6.35 -22.96
C GLY A 346 -21.43 5.50 -23.61
N VAL A 347 -21.16 5.15 -24.86
CA VAL A 347 -21.99 4.26 -25.67
C VAL A 347 -21.15 3.06 -26.10
N TYR A 348 -21.57 1.87 -25.68
CA TYR A 348 -21.03 0.63 -26.19
C TYR A 348 -21.65 0.32 -27.56
N LYS A 349 -20.81 0.15 -28.57
CA LYS A 349 -21.15 -0.21 -29.94
C LYS A 349 -20.64 -1.63 -30.21
N PRO A 350 -21.48 -2.67 -30.06
CA PRO A 350 -21.07 -4.02 -30.41
C PRO A 350 -20.83 -4.12 -31.93
N LEU A 351 -19.99 -5.05 -32.36
CA LEU A 351 -19.83 -5.34 -33.79
C LEU A 351 -21.14 -5.85 -34.44
N GLN A 352 -22.01 -6.46 -33.64
CA GLN A 352 -23.32 -6.94 -34.06
C GLN A 352 -24.39 -6.55 -33.02
N GLY A 353 -25.49 -5.96 -33.49
CA GLY A 353 -26.61 -5.54 -32.66
C GLY A 353 -26.62 -4.03 -32.38
N ASP A 354 -27.50 -3.62 -31.48
CA ASP A 354 -27.75 -2.21 -31.20
C ASP A 354 -26.76 -1.63 -30.19
N SER A 355 -26.47 -0.34 -30.34
CA SER A 355 -25.65 0.43 -29.40
C SER A 355 -26.39 0.63 -28.07
N LYS A 356 -25.65 0.68 -26.97
CA LYS A 356 -26.20 0.78 -25.61
C LYS A 356 -25.46 1.80 -24.78
N ALA A 357 -26.18 2.53 -23.93
CA ALA A 357 -25.53 3.35 -22.90
C ALA A 357 -24.75 2.45 -21.94
N ILE A 358 -23.57 2.92 -21.53
CA ILE A 358 -22.68 2.19 -20.63
C ILE A 358 -22.00 3.15 -19.65
N SER A 359 -21.91 2.74 -18.40
CA SER A 359 -20.98 3.29 -17.42
C SER A 359 -20.01 2.19 -17.00
N VAL A 360 -18.72 2.47 -16.94
CA VAL A 360 -17.69 1.51 -16.54
C VAL A 360 -16.82 2.14 -15.47
N ALA A 361 -16.93 1.67 -14.23
CA ALA A 361 -16.02 2.03 -13.16
C ALA A 361 -14.77 1.16 -13.22
N PHE A 362 -13.62 1.81 -13.28
CA PHE A 362 -12.30 1.22 -13.09
C PHE A 362 -11.96 1.31 -11.60
N ASP A 363 -12.66 0.52 -10.79
CA ASP A 363 -12.32 0.33 -9.39
C ASP A 363 -11.49 -0.96 -9.18
N GLU A 364 -11.44 -1.51 -7.97
CA GLU A 364 -10.89 -2.86 -7.75
C GLU A 364 -11.59 -3.92 -8.61
N LYS A 365 -12.78 -3.59 -9.11
CA LYS A 365 -13.67 -4.36 -9.94
C LYS A 365 -14.02 -3.51 -11.16
N LEU A 366 -14.16 -4.17 -12.30
CA LEU A 366 -14.71 -3.54 -13.51
C LEU A 366 -16.24 -3.46 -13.42
N VAL A 367 -16.80 -2.43 -12.78
CA VAL A 367 -18.27 -2.32 -12.65
C VAL A 367 -18.85 -1.70 -13.92
N VAL A 368 -19.56 -2.50 -14.71
CA VAL A 368 -20.31 -2.04 -15.89
C VAL A 368 -21.77 -1.73 -15.50
N ILE A 369 -22.41 -0.71 -16.05
CA ILE A 369 -23.83 -0.41 -15.78
C ILE A 369 -24.49 -0.05 -17.11
N GLY A 370 -25.58 -0.76 -17.46
CA GLY A 370 -26.42 -0.45 -18.62
C GLY A 370 -27.75 0.16 -18.20
N GLU A 371 -28.24 1.17 -18.91
CA GLU A 371 -29.41 1.96 -18.48
C GLU A 371 -30.78 1.35 -18.90
N ASP A 372 -30.82 0.53 -19.94
CA ASP A 372 -32.09 0.16 -20.60
C ASP A 372 -32.98 -0.87 -19.86
N SER A 373 -32.62 -1.31 -18.65
CA SER A 373 -33.42 -2.30 -17.90
C SER A 373 -33.28 -2.29 -16.36
N GLY A 374 -32.84 -1.17 -15.77
CA GLY A 374 -32.53 -1.07 -14.33
C GLY A 374 -31.03 -1.20 -14.05
N GLN A 375 -30.59 -0.66 -12.90
CA GLN A 375 -29.18 -0.71 -12.48
C GLN A 375 -28.68 -2.15 -12.48
N MET A 376 -27.76 -2.45 -13.39
CA MET A 376 -26.93 -3.64 -13.28
C MET A 376 -25.66 -3.24 -12.55
N ASN A 377 -25.58 -3.58 -11.27
CA ASN A 377 -24.33 -3.51 -10.54
C ASN A 377 -23.57 -4.81 -10.81
N PHE A 378 -22.59 -4.81 -11.71
CA PHE A 378 -21.64 -5.91 -11.70
C PHE A 378 -20.68 -5.71 -10.54
N ILE A 379 -20.95 -6.36 -9.41
CA ILE A 379 -19.87 -6.65 -8.47
C ILE A 379 -19.10 -7.82 -9.07
N LEU A 380 -18.10 -7.52 -9.90
CA LEU A 380 -17.18 -8.56 -10.36
C LEU A 380 -16.40 -9.04 -9.13
N ARG A 381 -16.62 -10.29 -8.73
CA ARG A 381 -15.91 -10.89 -7.61
C ARG A 381 -14.60 -11.49 -8.06
#